data_AF-A0A7Y0DIU0-F1
#
_entry.id   AF-A0A7Y0DIU0-F1
#
_cell.length_a   1.000
_cell.length_b   1.000
_cell.length_c   1.000
_cell.angle_alpha   90.00
_cell.angle_beta   90.00
_cell.angle_gamma   90.00
#
_symmetry.space_group_name_H-M   'P 1'
#
loop_
_entity.id
_entity.type
_entity.pdbx_description
1 polymer ?
#
loop_
_entity_poly.entity_id
_entity_poly.type
_entity_poly.pdbx_seq_one_letter_code
_entity_poly.pdbx_strand_id
1 'polypeptide(L)'
;MSTIFSKTEQGQEEIKARSGSLTQHVRQVLIFVNGKRDTDALRKTLPADDLESTLQMLHEQGYIEAVEMIEIHDSDPVSGTPLVPAEKAPIPTGSIFRDLPPTPSTKELELARNFMMNTLKSFTGPYATISLIEKVDAAQSHTEMRAQFNYWIDAIIKTGPGKQRADELRCALLKII
;
A
#
# COMPACT_ATOMS: atom_id res chain seq x y z
N MET A 1 -2.62 10.71 -22.00
CA MET A 1 -1.77 9.70 -21.34
C MET A 1 -2.64 8.49 -21.11
N SER A 2 -2.28 7.36 -21.69
CA SER A 2 -3.16 6.18 -21.73
C SER A 2 -2.77 5.24 -20.61
N THR A 3 -3.52 5.30 -19.50
CA THR A 3 -3.30 4.42 -18.35
C THR A 3 -3.96 3.08 -18.62
N ILE A 4 -3.19 2.00 -18.48
CA ILE A 4 -3.70 0.62 -18.62
C ILE A 4 -3.83 0.03 -17.22
N PHE A 5 -4.95 -0.66 -17.00
CA PHE A 5 -5.19 -1.35 -15.74
C PHE A 5 -5.21 -2.86 -15.96
N SER A 6 -4.59 -3.60 -15.05
CA SER A 6 -4.57 -5.06 -15.01
C SER A 6 -5.32 -5.57 -13.79
N LYS A 7 -6.08 -6.65 -13.95
CA LYS A 7 -6.76 -7.36 -12.86
C LYS A 7 -5.73 -7.99 -11.92
N THR A 8 -5.85 -7.70 -10.62
CA THR A 8 -5.07 -8.37 -9.57
C THR A 8 -5.68 -9.75 -9.25
N GLU A 9 -4.96 -10.56 -8.47
CA GLU A 9 -5.47 -11.85 -7.98
C GLU A 9 -6.82 -11.68 -7.25
N GLN A 10 -6.94 -10.65 -6.40
CA GLN A 10 -8.17 -10.31 -5.69
C GLN A 10 -9.34 -9.98 -6.66
N GLY A 11 -9.05 -9.28 -7.77
CA GLY A 11 -10.04 -9.01 -8.81
C GLY A 11 -10.53 -10.27 -9.52
N GLN A 12 -9.63 -11.22 -9.77
CA GLN A 12 -9.98 -12.50 -10.37
C GLN A 12 -10.78 -13.39 -9.41
N GLU A 13 -10.41 -13.38 -8.12
CA GLU A 13 -11.13 -14.12 -7.08
C GLU A 13 -12.55 -13.60 -6.89
N GLU A 14 -12.79 -12.29 -6.91
CA GLU A 14 -14.17 -11.76 -6.84
C GLU A 14 -15.01 -12.25 -8.02
N ILE A 15 -14.48 -12.17 -9.23
CA ILE A 15 -15.19 -12.66 -10.42
C ILE A 15 -15.54 -14.14 -10.28
N LYS A 16 -14.66 -14.96 -9.70
CA LYS A 16 -14.91 -16.40 -9.52
C LYS A 16 -15.85 -16.69 -8.36
N ALA A 17 -15.58 -16.12 -7.19
CA ALA A 17 -16.27 -16.41 -5.93
C ALA A 17 -17.64 -15.75 -5.83
N ARG A 18 -17.92 -14.69 -6.62
CA ARG A 18 -19.15 -13.90 -6.55
C ARG A 18 -19.49 -13.49 -5.12
N SER A 19 -18.50 -12.96 -4.40
CA SER A 19 -18.58 -12.69 -2.96
C SER A 19 -19.63 -11.63 -2.58
N GLY A 20 -20.25 -10.97 -3.56
CA GLY A 20 -21.32 -9.99 -3.35
C GLY A 20 -20.80 -8.59 -2.99
N SER A 21 -19.48 -8.43 -2.83
CA SER A 21 -18.84 -7.17 -2.49
C SER A 21 -18.81 -6.16 -3.65
N LEU A 22 -18.95 -6.62 -4.90
CA LEU A 22 -18.98 -5.76 -6.09
C LEU A 22 -20.34 -5.81 -6.78
N THR A 23 -20.82 -4.65 -7.22
CA THR A 23 -22.05 -4.56 -8.02
C THR A 23 -21.85 -5.20 -9.39
N GLN A 24 -22.94 -5.64 -10.02
CA GLN A 24 -22.89 -6.28 -11.35
C GLN A 24 -22.19 -5.40 -12.39
N HIS A 25 -22.35 -4.07 -12.30
CA HIS A 25 -21.70 -3.12 -13.21
C HIS A 25 -20.19 -3.05 -12.99
N VAL A 26 -19.75 -2.91 -11.73
CA VAL A 26 -18.33 -2.84 -11.37
C VAL A 26 -17.61 -4.14 -11.76
N ARG A 27 -18.28 -5.27 -11.62
CA ARG A 27 -17.75 -6.56 -12.05
C ARG A 27 -17.62 -6.68 -13.57
N GLN A 28 -18.56 -6.13 -14.35
CA GLN A 28 -18.41 -6.08 -15.81
C GLN A 28 -17.18 -5.28 -16.19
N VAL A 29 -17.00 -4.09 -15.61
CA VAL A 29 -15.78 -3.28 -15.80
C VAL A 29 -14.54 -4.10 -15.46
N LEU A 30 -14.52 -4.76 -14.30
CA LEU A 30 -13.42 -5.62 -13.87
C LEU A 30 -13.16 -6.77 -14.86
N ILE A 31 -14.19 -7.40 -15.44
CA ILE A 31 -14.04 -8.44 -16.47
C ILE A 31 -13.36 -7.89 -17.74
N PHE A 32 -13.67 -6.66 -18.13
CA PHE A 32 -13.07 -6.02 -19.30
C PHE A 32 -11.63 -5.52 -19.08
N VAL A 33 -11.24 -5.25 -17.83
CA VAL A 33 -9.90 -4.75 -17.43
C VAL A 33 -8.86 -5.89 -17.42
N ASN A 34 -8.42 -6.34 -18.58
CA ASN A 34 -7.49 -7.48 -18.71
C ASN A 34 -6.00 -7.07 -18.91
N GLY A 35 -5.61 -5.82 -18.63
CA GLY A 35 -4.24 -5.36 -18.89
C GLY A 35 -3.88 -5.15 -20.35
N LYS A 36 -4.85 -5.31 -21.27
CA LYS A 36 -4.65 -5.18 -22.72
C LYS A 36 -5.32 -3.93 -23.33
N ARG A 37 -6.12 -3.21 -22.54
CA ARG A 37 -6.89 -2.05 -23.00
C ARG A 37 -6.66 -0.89 -22.04
N ASP A 38 -6.41 0.27 -22.61
CA ASP A 38 -6.36 1.53 -21.90
C ASP A 38 -7.76 2.06 -21.56
N THR A 39 -7.81 3.05 -20.66
CA THR A 39 -9.06 3.65 -20.19
C THR A 39 -9.93 4.23 -21.32
N ASP A 40 -9.33 4.80 -22.37
CA ASP A 40 -10.07 5.37 -23.52
C ASP A 40 -10.70 4.25 -24.37
N ALA A 41 -9.97 3.17 -24.60
CA ALA A 41 -10.50 1.98 -25.25
C ALA A 41 -11.64 1.32 -24.45
N LEU A 42 -11.52 1.26 -23.12
CA LEU A 42 -12.58 0.74 -22.25
C LEU A 42 -13.85 1.61 -22.33
N ARG A 43 -13.71 2.95 -22.31
CA ARG A 43 -14.82 3.91 -22.42
C ARG A 43 -15.58 3.79 -23.74
N LYS A 44 -14.91 3.42 -24.83
CA LYS A 44 -15.57 3.17 -26.13
C LYS A 44 -16.41 1.90 -26.15
N THR A 45 -16.07 0.91 -25.32
CA THR A 45 -16.76 -0.39 -25.26
C THR A 45 -17.83 -0.47 -24.18
N LEU A 46 -17.69 0.31 -23.11
CA LEU A 46 -18.63 0.38 -22.00
C LEU A 46 -19.16 1.81 -21.90
N PRO A 47 -20.45 2.05 -22.16
CA PRO A 47 -21.08 3.33 -21.87
C PRO A 47 -21.28 3.43 -20.35
N ALA A 48 -20.21 3.76 -19.64
CA ALA A 48 -20.21 4.01 -18.21
C ALA A 48 -19.75 5.45 -18.00
N ASP A 49 -20.69 6.33 -17.66
CA ASP A 49 -20.41 7.72 -17.25
C ASP A 49 -19.44 7.77 -16.07
N ASP A 50 -19.49 6.76 -15.20
CA ASP A 50 -18.66 6.62 -13.99
C ASP A 50 -17.48 5.65 -14.16
N LEU A 51 -17.00 5.41 -15.38
CA LEU A 51 -15.90 4.47 -15.62
C LEU A 51 -14.63 4.86 -14.84
N GLU A 52 -14.24 6.13 -14.87
CA GLU A 52 -13.06 6.62 -14.13
C GLU A 52 -13.23 6.45 -12.62
N SER A 53 -14.39 6.83 -12.08
CA SER A 53 -14.72 6.63 -10.65
C SER A 53 -14.68 5.15 -10.26
N THR A 54 -15.17 4.27 -11.13
CA THR A 54 -15.18 2.82 -10.90
C THR A 54 -13.79 2.23 -10.94
N LEU A 55 -12.95 2.65 -11.90
CA LEU A 55 -11.56 2.22 -12.00
C LEU A 55 -10.75 2.71 -10.79
N GLN A 56 -10.95 3.96 -10.38
CA GLN A 56 -10.33 4.48 -9.17
C GLN A 56 -10.74 3.65 -7.93
N MET A 57 -12.03 3.38 -7.76
CA MET A 57 -12.52 2.55 -6.66
C MET A 57 -11.96 1.12 -6.70
N LEU A 58 -11.89 0.50 -7.88
CA LEU A 58 -11.30 -0.82 -8.07
C LEU A 58 -9.80 -0.82 -7.77
N HIS A 59 -9.11 0.27 -8.09
CA HIS A 59 -7.68 0.45 -7.82
C HIS A 59 -7.43 0.64 -6.31
N GLU A 60 -8.20 1.52 -5.66
CA GLU A 60 -8.14 1.76 -4.22
C GLU A 60 -8.47 0.51 -3.40
N GLN A 61 -9.40 -0.31 -3.88
CA GLN A 61 -9.73 -1.60 -3.25
C GLN A 61 -8.77 -2.73 -3.62
N GLY A 62 -7.79 -2.49 -4.51
CA GLY A 62 -6.79 -3.47 -4.89
C GLY A 62 -7.29 -4.58 -5.82
N TYR A 63 -8.42 -4.39 -6.50
CA TYR A 63 -8.94 -5.32 -7.52
C TYR A 63 -8.26 -5.13 -8.89
N ILE A 64 -7.70 -3.94 -9.16
CA ILE A 64 -6.91 -3.65 -10.36
C ILE A 64 -5.65 -2.84 -10.00
N GLU A 65 -4.57 -3.05 -10.74
CA GLU A 65 -3.33 -2.28 -10.64
C GLU A 65 -3.08 -1.48 -11.92
N ALA A 66 -2.55 -0.27 -11.79
CA ALA A 66 -2.10 0.52 -12.93
C ALA A 66 -0.76 -0.04 -13.40
N VAL A 67 -0.74 -0.60 -14.60
CA VAL A 67 0.49 -1.06 -15.23
C VAL A 67 0.96 0.05 -16.15
N GLU A 68 1.94 0.83 -15.69
CA GLU A 68 2.73 1.66 -16.58
C GLU A 68 3.59 0.73 -17.44
N MET A 69 3.06 0.38 -18.61
CA MET A 69 3.81 -0.43 -19.54
C MET A 69 4.86 0.45 -20.21
N ILE A 70 6.12 0.22 -19.84
CA ILE A 70 7.25 0.40 -20.75
C ILE A 70 6.92 -0.47 -21.96
N GLU A 71 6.77 0.16 -23.14
CA GLU A 71 6.44 -0.51 -24.39
C GLU A 71 7.32 -1.75 -24.60
N ILE A 72 6.72 -2.94 -24.54
CA ILE A 72 7.28 -4.12 -25.18
C ILE A 72 6.24 -4.65 -26.16
N HIS A 73 6.45 -4.29 -27.41
CA HIS A 73 5.77 -4.91 -28.54
C HIS A 73 6.06 -6.41 -28.58
N ASP A 74 4.97 -7.17 -28.65
CA ASP A 74 4.78 -8.42 -29.40
C ASP A 74 5.77 -9.60 -29.19
N SER A 75 5.31 -10.66 -28.52
CA SER A 75 5.34 -12.06 -29.01
C SER A 75 4.87 -13.06 -27.93
N ASP A 76 3.71 -13.69 -28.15
CA ASP A 76 3.27 -14.98 -27.55
C ASP A 76 4.13 -16.16 -28.11
N PRO A 77 3.96 -17.45 -27.72
CA PRO A 77 3.72 -18.06 -26.40
C PRO A 77 4.58 -19.35 -26.16
N VAL A 78 4.88 -19.79 -24.92
CA VAL A 78 4.89 -21.24 -24.57
C VAL A 78 4.96 -21.56 -23.06
N SER A 79 4.06 -22.46 -22.66
CA SER A 79 4.04 -23.47 -21.59
C SER A 79 5.02 -23.48 -20.41
N GLY A 80 4.45 -23.66 -19.21
CA GLY A 80 5.08 -24.44 -18.14
C GLY A 80 4.47 -24.25 -16.73
N THR A 81 3.32 -24.86 -16.44
CA THR A 81 2.85 -25.17 -15.07
C THR A 81 3.44 -26.52 -14.59
N PRO A 82 3.27 -27.00 -13.33
CA PRO A 82 3.07 -26.36 -12.00
C PRO A 82 3.98 -26.97 -10.89
N LEU A 83 4.10 -26.35 -9.71
CA LEU A 83 4.05 -26.98 -8.35
C LEU A 83 4.53 -26.02 -7.23
N VAL A 84 3.62 -25.77 -6.28
CA VAL A 84 3.73 -25.05 -4.98
C VAL A 84 4.56 -25.85 -3.94
N PRO A 85 4.95 -25.35 -2.73
CA PRO A 85 4.35 -24.23 -1.96
C PRO A 85 5.27 -23.27 -1.15
N ALA A 86 4.72 -22.07 -0.93
CA ALA A 86 4.88 -21.14 0.21
C ALA A 86 6.27 -20.55 0.53
N GLU A 87 6.47 -19.27 0.17
CA GLU A 87 6.86 -18.27 1.17
C GLU A 87 6.32 -16.87 0.80
N LYS A 88 5.75 -16.22 1.81
CA LYS A 88 5.05 -14.93 1.95
C LYS A 88 5.21 -13.83 0.87
N ALA A 89 4.04 -13.27 0.52
CA ALA A 89 3.68 -11.97 -0.06
C ALA A 89 4.70 -10.80 -0.02
N PRO A 90 4.51 -9.81 -0.92
CA PRO A 90 4.16 -8.49 -0.39
C PRO A 90 3.07 -7.74 -1.16
N ILE A 91 2.03 -7.39 -0.40
CA ILE A 91 1.14 -6.22 -0.47
C ILE A 91 1.72 -4.95 -1.16
N PRO A 92 1.03 -4.33 -2.14
CA PRO A 92 1.28 -2.95 -2.53
C PRO A 92 0.47 -2.02 -1.61
N THR A 93 1.04 -1.69 -0.44
CA THR A 93 0.53 -0.59 0.38
C THR A 93 1.12 0.70 -0.18
N GLY A 94 0.26 1.67 -0.54
CA GLY A 94 0.66 3.01 -0.98
C GLY A 94 1.79 3.56 -0.12
N SER A 95 2.99 3.61 -0.70
CA SER A 95 4.20 3.87 0.07
C SER A 95 4.30 5.37 0.35
N ILE A 96 3.78 5.77 1.51
CA ILE A 96 4.08 7.07 2.14
C ILE A 96 5.57 7.20 2.50
N PHE A 97 6.32 6.10 2.37
CA PHE A 97 7.72 5.99 2.73
C PHE A 97 8.60 5.99 1.48
N ARG A 98 9.78 6.59 1.61
CA ARG A 98 10.77 6.67 0.53
C ARG A 98 11.17 5.26 0.05
N ASP A 99 11.45 5.10 -1.24
CA ASP A 99 12.07 3.87 -1.75
C ASP A 99 13.33 3.53 -0.94
N LEU A 100 13.40 2.27 -0.49
CA LEU A 100 14.45 1.82 0.42
C LEU A 100 15.81 1.94 -0.28
N PRO A 101 16.79 2.71 0.26
CA PRO A 101 18.13 2.68 -0.29
C PRO A 101 18.71 1.25 -0.14
N PRO A 102 19.46 0.74 -1.14
CA PRO A 102 19.97 -0.63 -1.15
C PRO A 102 20.97 -0.94 -0.01
N THR A 103 21.42 0.08 0.71
CA THR A 103 22.22 -0.05 1.93
C THR A 103 21.37 0.41 3.12
N PRO A 104 20.94 -0.49 4.02
CA PRO A 104 20.28 -0.08 5.25
C PRO A 104 21.29 0.67 6.12
N SER A 105 21.19 2.00 6.18
CA SER A 105 22.01 2.80 7.08
C SER A 105 21.61 2.51 8.52
N THR A 106 22.38 1.68 9.23
CA THR A 106 22.15 1.34 10.64
C THR A 106 21.94 2.59 11.50
N LYS A 107 22.64 3.69 11.19
CA LYS A 107 22.50 4.98 11.88
C LYS A 107 21.13 5.64 11.71
N GLU A 108 20.51 5.55 10.53
CA GLU A 108 19.19 6.14 10.28
C GLU A 108 18.11 5.35 11.03
N LEU A 109 18.26 4.02 11.06
CA LEU A 109 17.40 3.13 11.84
C LEU A 109 17.50 3.43 13.34
N GLU A 110 18.71 3.54 13.89
CA GLU A 110 18.93 3.90 15.29
C GLU A 110 18.38 5.29 15.61
N LEU A 111 18.55 6.27 14.72
CA LEU A 111 18.03 7.63 14.90
C LEU A 111 16.50 7.63 14.91
N ALA A 112 15.86 6.93 13.97
CA ALA A 112 14.41 6.77 13.95
C ALA A 112 13.89 6.09 15.22
N ARG A 113 14.58 5.04 15.72
CA ARG A 113 14.20 4.30 16.93
C ARG A 113 14.23 5.22 18.14
N ASN A 114 15.35 5.91 18.33
CA ASN A 114 15.51 6.87 19.41
C ASN A 114 14.49 8.01 19.31
N PHE A 115 14.18 8.47 18.10
CA PHE A 115 13.16 9.50 17.88
C PHE A 115 11.76 9.04 18.28
N MET A 116 11.32 7.86 17.82
CA MET A 116 10.01 7.29 18.18
C MET A 116 9.90 7.08 19.70
N MET A 117 10.94 6.54 20.34
CA MET A 117 10.93 6.32 21.78
C MET A 117 10.88 7.60 22.60
N ASN A 118 11.71 8.61 22.26
CA ASN A 118 11.74 9.87 23.00
C ASN A 118 10.43 10.63 22.85
N THR A 119 9.86 10.64 21.65
CA THR A 119 8.55 11.28 21.39
C THR A 119 7.43 10.57 22.15
N LEU A 120 7.38 9.23 22.14
CA LEU A 120 6.39 8.49 22.94
C LEU A 120 6.51 8.81 24.43
N LYS A 121 7.72 8.77 25.00
CA LYS A 121 7.98 9.10 26.40
C LYS A 121 7.58 10.53 26.74
N SER A 122 7.84 11.49 25.83
CA SER A 122 7.56 12.90 26.06
C SER A 122 6.08 13.27 25.97
N PHE A 123 5.30 12.61 25.09
CA PHE A 123 3.90 12.98 24.84
C PHE A 123 2.89 12.09 25.57
N THR A 124 3.13 10.78 25.63
CA THR A 124 2.13 9.80 26.12
C THR A 124 2.25 9.46 27.61
N GLY A 125 3.33 9.92 28.26
CA GLY A 125 3.59 9.66 29.68
C GLY A 125 4.17 8.26 29.94
N PRO A 126 4.63 8.00 31.17
CA PRO A 126 5.51 6.85 31.48
C PRO A 126 4.87 5.47 31.33
N TYR A 127 3.53 5.35 31.29
CA TYR A 127 2.83 4.06 31.32
C TYR A 127 1.90 3.79 30.13
N ALA A 128 1.53 4.80 29.34
CA ALA A 128 0.50 4.63 28.31
C ALA A 128 0.95 3.83 27.08
N THR A 129 2.26 3.80 26.81
CA THR A 129 2.82 3.23 25.56
C THR A 129 3.98 2.28 25.79
N ILE A 130 4.10 1.69 26.99
CA ILE A 130 5.19 0.75 27.31
C ILE A 130 5.28 -0.38 26.26
N SER A 131 4.16 -1.01 25.93
CA SER A 131 4.13 -2.08 24.92
C SER A 131 4.45 -1.61 23.50
N LEU A 132 4.26 -0.33 23.19
CA LEU A 132 4.65 0.24 21.90
C LEU A 132 6.14 0.59 21.88
N ILE A 133 6.68 1.09 22.99
CA ILE A 133 8.11 1.33 23.17
C ILE A 133 8.89 0.02 23.04
N GLU A 134 8.42 -1.08 23.64
CA GLU A 134 9.04 -2.41 23.50
C GLU A 134 9.02 -2.92 22.05
N LYS A 135 7.91 -2.70 21.32
CA LYS A 135 7.83 -3.08 19.89
C LYS A 135 8.75 -2.25 18.99
N VAL A 136 8.90 -0.96 19.30
CA VAL A 136 9.84 -0.08 18.60
C VAL A 136 11.29 -0.43 18.93
N ASP A 137 11.58 -0.88 20.15
CA ASP A 137 12.90 -1.38 20.55
C ASP A 137 13.30 -2.64 19.78
N ALA A 138 12.37 -3.59 19.70
CA ALA A 138 12.55 -4.87 19.03
C ALA A 138 12.67 -4.74 17.50
N ALA A 139 12.23 -3.61 16.92
CA ALA A 139 12.28 -3.39 15.48
C ALA A 139 13.74 -3.25 14.99
N GLN A 140 14.21 -4.22 14.20
CA GLN A 140 15.57 -4.25 13.67
C GLN A 140 15.65 -3.90 12.17
N SER A 141 14.50 -3.70 11.52
CA SER A 141 14.41 -3.41 10.09
C SER A 141 13.54 -2.17 9.80
N HIS A 142 13.83 -1.45 8.70
CA HIS A 142 13.00 -0.34 8.23
C HIS A 142 11.55 -0.78 8.00
N THR A 143 11.31 -2.01 7.52
CA THR A 143 9.96 -2.56 7.32
C THR A 143 9.18 -2.67 8.63
N GLU A 144 9.81 -3.17 9.69
CA GLU A 144 9.18 -3.27 11.03
C GLU A 144 8.94 -1.88 11.62
N MET A 145 9.90 -0.96 11.42
CA MET A 145 9.80 0.43 11.83
C MET A 145 8.59 1.13 11.20
N ARG A 146 8.38 0.92 9.89
CA ARG A 146 7.21 1.41 9.15
C ARG A 146 5.90 0.82 9.67
N ALA A 147 5.91 -0.45 10.10
CA ALA A 147 4.73 -1.06 10.72
C ALA A 147 4.36 -0.41 12.06
N GLN A 148 5.34 0.05 12.84
CA GLN A 148 5.09 0.75 14.12
C GLN A 148 4.67 2.22 13.94
N PHE A 149 4.94 2.84 12.80
CA PHE A 149 4.64 4.24 12.52
C PHE A 149 3.19 4.64 12.77
N ASN A 150 2.23 3.83 12.28
CA ASN A 150 0.81 4.13 12.43
C ASN A 150 0.35 4.06 13.89
N TYR A 151 0.88 3.11 14.67
CA TYR A 151 0.61 3.00 16.10
C TYR A 151 1.24 4.15 16.90
N TRP A 152 2.44 4.57 16.49
CA TRP A 152 3.15 5.70 17.06
C TRP A 152 2.41 7.02 16.88
N ILE A 153 1.97 7.33 15.65
CA ILE A 153 1.28 8.59 15.38
C ILE A 153 -0.10 8.63 16.07
N ASP A 154 -0.82 7.51 16.09
CA ASP A 154 -2.10 7.39 16.80
C ASP A 154 -1.93 7.63 18.30
N ALA A 155 -0.89 7.05 18.92
CA ALA A 155 -0.58 7.26 20.32
C ALA A 155 -0.26 8.74 20.65
N ILE A 156 0.43 9.44 19.76
CA ILE A 156 0.75 10.88 19.93
C ILE A 156 -0.50 11.75 19.74
N ILE A 157 -1.34 11.48 18.74
CA ILE A 157 -2.56 12.26 18.45
C ILE A 157 -3.58 12.15 19.59
N LYS A 158 -3.61 11.04 20.32
CA LYS A 158 -4.43 10.86 21.52
C LYS A 158 -4.09 11.84 22.65
N THR A 159 -2.93 12.49 22.57
CA THR A 159 -2.49 13.49 23.55
C THR A 159 -2.78 14.90 23.02
N GLY A 160 -3.29 15.78 23.88
CA GLY A 160 -3.55 17.19 23.52
C GLY A 160 -2.33 17.91 22.91
N PRO A 161 -1.16 17.93 23.57
CA PRO A 161 0.04 18.56 23.01
C PRO A 161 0.63 17.81 21.80
N GLY A 162 0.49 16.49 21.77
CA GLY A 162 0.98 15.69 20.64
C GLY A 162 0.19 15.92 19.37
N LYS A 163 -1.13 16.12 19.44
CA LYS A 163 -1.97 16.40 18.26
C LYS A 163 -1.51 17.63 17.46
N GLN A 164 -1.01 18.67 18.14
CA GLN A 164 -0.52 19.88 17.46
C GLN A 164 0.82 19.66 16.76
N ARG A 165 1.69 18.80 17.32
CA ARG A 165 3.03 18.52 16.77
C ARG A 165 3.09 17.25 15.93
N ALA A 166 2.02 16.47 15.88
CA ALA A 166 1.96 15.19 15.20
C ALA A 166 2.38 15.30 13.72
N ASP A 167 1.95 16.36 13.02
CA ASP A 167 2.29 16.58 11.62
C ASP A 167 3.79 16.88 11.40
N GLU A 168 4.37 17.73 12.25
CA GLU A 168 5.81 18.03 12.25
C GLU A 168 6.64 16.78 12.54
N LEU A 169 6.26 16.03 13.57
CA LEU A 169 6.93 14.79 13.97
C LEU A 169 6.82 13.73 12.87
N ARG A 170 5.66 13.64 12.22
CA ARG A 170 5.41 12.75 11.07
C ARG A 170 6.35 13.08 9.92
N CYS A 171 6.42 14.34 9.51
CA CYS A 171 7.32 14.78 8.44
C CYS A 171 8.80 14.57 8.80
N ALA A 172 9.20 14.82 10.05
CA ALA A 172 10.56 14.60 10.51
C ALA A 172 10.94 13.11 10.45
N LEU A 173 10.03 12.23 10.87
CA LEU A 173 10.26 10.79 10.88
C LEU A 173 10.31 10.22 9.46
N LEU A 174 9.41 10.64 8.57
CA LEU A 174 9.41 10.24 7.15
C LEU A 174 10.66 10.67 6.37
N LYS A 175 11.43 11.64 6.87
CA LYS A 175 12.74 11.99 6.29
C LYS A 175 13.84 10.97 6.66
N ILE A 176 13.62 10.20 7.72
CA ILE A 176 14.57 9.23 8.29
C ILE A 176 14.23 7.79 7.87
N ILE A 177 12.94 7.45 7.68
CA ILE A 177 12.45 6.08 7.37
C ILE A 177 11.90 5.92 5.95
#